data_AF-A0A2K8LYA5-F1
#
_entry.id   AF-A0A2K8LYA5-F1
#
_cell.length_a   1.000
_cell.length_b   1.000
_cell.length_c   1.000
_cell.angle_alpha   90.00
_cell.angle_beta   90.00
_cell.angle_gamma   90.00
#
_symmetry.space_group_name_H-M   'P 1'
#
loop_
_entity.id
_entity.type
_entity.pdbx_description
1 polymer ?
#
loop_
_entity_poly.entity_id
_entity_poly.type
_entity_poly.pdbx_seq_one_letter_code
_entity_poly.pdbx_strand_id
1 'polypeptide(L)'
;MPHLVNHLMWVFGTSSIEECVEATRDFHLRGILDRITQPILITHGEEDQQIPVSDAWSTYEGCVNSARWELRRFTADEGGEQHCQIGNMSLGTDYMADWIAEVLVSA
;
A
#
# COMPACT_ATOMS: atom_id res chain seq x y z
N MET A 1 16.66 2.64 12.84
CA MET A 1 17.03 1.25 12.46
C MET A 1 18.24 1.28 11.52
N PRO A 2 19.49 1.21 12.01
CA PRO A 2 20.70 1.31 11.17
C PRO A 2 20.76 0.26 10.04
N HIS A 3 20.18 -0.92 10.26
CA HIS A 3 20.09 -1.96 9.24
C HIS A 3 19.18 -1.60 8.06
N LEU A 4 18.14 -0.78 8.28
CA LEU A 4 17.20 -0.37 7.22
C LEU A 4 17.91 0.46 6.15
N VAL A 5 18.74 1.41 6.57
CA VAL A 5 19.47 2.30 5.65
C VAL A 5 20.46 1.51 4.80
N ASN A 6 21.24 0.62 5.41
CA ASN A 6 22.16 -0.26 4.68
C ASN A 6 21.42 -1.20 3.72
N HIS A 7 20.24 -1.68 4.12
CA HIS A 7 19.42 -2.54 3.28
C HIS A 7 18.84 -1.78 2.08
N LEU A 8 18.34 -0.56 2.28
CA LEU A 8 17.86 0.31 1.20
C LEU A 8 18.98 0.61 0.19
N MET A 9 20.17 1.00 0.67
CA MET A 9 21.32 1.23 -0.20
C MET A 9 21.72 -0.03 -0.98
N TRP A 10 21.65 -1.22 -0.37
CA TRP A 10 21.87 -2.48 -1.09
C TRP A 10 20.79 -2.77 -2.15
N VAL A 11 19.50 -2.57 -1.84
CA VAL A 11 18.38 -2.76 -2.78
C VAL A 11 18.51 -1.83 -3.98
N PHE A 12 18.85 -0.57 -3.75
CA PHE A 12 18.94 0.45 -4.80
C PHE A 12 20.33 0.56 -5.44
N GLY A 13 21.32 -0.23 -4.99
CA GLY A 13 22.68 -0.24 -5.53
C GLY A 13 23.43 1.08 -5.32
N THR A 14 23.13 1.79 -4.24
CA THR A 14 23.72 3.11 -3.93
C THR A 14 24.79 3.01 -2.85
N SER A 15 25.69 4.00 -2.82
CA SER A 15 26.82 4.05 -1.88
C SER A 15 26.62 5.06 -0.75
N SER A 16 25.52 5.82 -0.79
CA SER A 16 25.15 6.81 0.23
C SER A 16 23.63 6.94 0.36
N ILE A 17 23.19 7.58 1.45
CA ILE A 17 21.78 7.87 1.69
C ILE A 17 21.28 8.89 0.66
N GLU A 18 22.11 9.87 0.33
CA GLU A 18 21.80 10.91 -0.64
C GLU A 18 21.55 10.31 -2.03
N GLU A 19 22.40 9.38 -2.47
CA GLU A 19 22.17 8.62 -3.70
C GLU A 19 20.90 7.77 -3.61
N CYS A 20 20.61 7.16 -2.46
CA CYS A 20 19.39 6.38 -2.25
C CYS A 20 18.12 7.24 -2.36
N VAL A 21 18.14 8.45 -1.81
CA VAL A 21 17.03 9.41 -1.88
C VAL A 21 16.85 9.90 -3.32
N GLU A 22 17.94 10.17 -4.04
CA GLU A 22 17.86 10.53 -5.46
C GLU A 22 17.26 9.40 -6.29
N ALA A 23 17.74 8.16 -6.08
CA ALA A 23 17.28 6.98 -6.81
C ALA A 23 15.79 6.66 -6.57
N THR A 24 15.24 7.09 -5.44
CA THR A 24 13.85 6.84 -5.04
C THR A 24 12.96 8.09 -5.15
N ARG A 25 13.47 9.22 -5.69
CA ARG A 25 12.73 10.49 -5.76
C ARG A 25 11.36 10.33 -6.43
N ASP A 26 11.29 9.52 -7.48
CA ASP A 26 10.09 9.34 -8.30
C ASP A 26 9.21 8.16 -7.82
N PHE A 27 9.49 7.58 -6.63
CA PHE A 27 8.72 6.47 -6.05
C PHE A 27 7.43 7.00 -5.41
N HIS A 28 6.55 7.54 -6.25
CA HIS A 28 5.26 8.06 -5.83
C HIS A 28 4.24 7.99 -6.97
N LEU A 29 2.95 8.03 -6.63
CA LEU A 29 1.85 8.01 -7.61
C LEU A 29 1.30 9.42 -7.94
N ARG A 30 1.96 10.49 -7.48
CA ARG A 30 1.48 11.87 -7.68
C ARG A 30 1.32 12.20 -9.17
N GLY A 31 0.16 12.73 -9.54
CA GLY A 31 -0.15 13.17 -10.91
C GLY A 31 -0.45 12.05 -11.91
N ILE A 32 -0.56 10.79 -11.45
CA ILE A 32 -0.88 9.65 -12.31
C ILE A 32 -2.01 8.75 -11.79
N LEU A 33 -2.52 8.97 -10.58
CA LEU A 33 -3.60 8.15 -9.99
C LEU A 33 -4.90 8.20 -10.79
N ASP A 34 -5.17 9.33 -11.46
CA ASP A 34 -6.31 9.52 -12.37
C ASP A 34 -6.24 8.63 -13.61
N ARG A 35 -5.09 8.00 -13.89
CA ARG A 35 -4.92 7.06 -15.01
C ARG A 35 -5.37 5.64 -14.67
N ILE A 36 -5.67 5.35 -13.41
CA ILE A 36 -6.19 4.04 -12.98
C ILE A 36 -7.66 3.98 -13.40
N THR A 37 -7.98 3.07 -14.33
CA THR A 37 -9.36 2.90 -14.87
C THR A 37 -10.00 1.57 -14.46
N GLN A 38 -9.18 0.64 -13.99
CA GLN A 38 -9.54 -0.71 -13.58
C GLN A 38 -9.95 -0.70 -12.11
N PRO A 39 -10.71 -1.72 -11.64
CA PRO A 39 -10.98 -1.88 -10.22
C PRO A 39 -9.69 -1.90 -9.40
N ILE A 40 -9.70 -1.21 -8.26
CA ILE A 40 -8.58 -1.16 -7.32
C ILE A 40 -9.07 -1.31 -5.89
N LEU A 41 -8.40 -2.18 -5.15
CA LEU A 41 -8.56 -2.31 -3.71
C LEU A 41 -7.28 -1.81 -3.02
N ILE A 42 -7.46 -0.92 -2.04
CA ILE A 42 -6.41 -0.43 -1.16
C ILE A 42 -6.66 -1.03 0.22
N THR A 43 -5.67 -1.72 0.78
CA THR A 43 -5.72 -2.25 2.14
C THR A 43 -4.71 -1.53 3.01
N HIS A 44 -5.08 -1.26 4.27
CA HIS A 44 -4.17 -0.58 5.19
C HIS A 44 -4.47 -0.92 6.64
N GLY A 45 -3.43 -1.14 7.46
CA GLY A 45 -3.59 -1.27 8.91
C GLY A 45 -3.67 0.10 9.56
N GLU A 46 -4.61 0.33 10.48
CA GLU A 46 -4.77 1.67 11.07
C GLU A 46 -3.60 2.16 11.94
N GLU A 47 -2.77 1.22 12.41
CA GLU A 47 -1.59 1.49 13.23
C GLU A 47 -0.28 1.14 12.51
N ASP A 48 -0.27 1.09 11.17
CA ASP A 48 0.95 0.86 10.40
C ASP A 48 2.01 1.93 10.73
N GLN A 49 3.08 1.50 11.39
CA GLN A 49 4.18 2.39 11.79
C GLN A 49 5.21 2.62 10.69
N GLN A 50 5.15 1.87 9.57
CA GLN A 50 6.07 2.02 8.45
C GLN A 50 5.55 3.03 7.44
N ILE A 51 4.25 2.98 7.13
CA ILE A 51 3.60 3.81 6.13
C ILE A 51 2.38 4.50 6.76
N PRO A 52 2.24 5.83 6.65
CA PRO A 52 1.12 6.53 7.26
C PRO A 52 -0.19 6.27 6.51
N VAL A 53 -1.29 6.16 7.26
CA VAL A 53 -2.65 5.96 6.70
C VAL A 53 -3.08 7.05 5.70
N SER A 54 -2.49 8.24 5.78
CA SER A 54 -2.73 9.34 4.83
C SER A 54 -2.36 8.97 3.40
N ASP A 55 -1.39 8.07 3.19
CA ASP A 55 -0.96 7.66 1.86
C ASP A 55 -2.01 6.74 1.21
N ALA A 56 -2.68 5.90 2.02
CA ALA A 56 -3.79 5.07 1.57
C ALA A 56 -5.00 5.93 1.16
N TRP A 57 -5.34 6.96 1.96
CA TRP A 57 -6.37 7.93 1.61
C TRP A 57 -6.02 8.75 0.37
N SER A 58 -4.79 9.25 0.26
CA SER A 58 -4.32 9.98 -0.92
C SER A 58 -4.44 9.15 -2.20
N THR A 59 -4.15 7.85 -2.11
CA THR A 59 -4.32 6.90 -3.22
C THR A 59 -5.80 6.72 -3.55
N TYR A 60 -6.64 6.48 -2.54
CA TYR A 60 -8.09 6.30 -2.70
C TYR A 60 -8.75 7.51 -3.36
N GLU A 61 -8.46 8.71 -2.87
CA GLU A 61 -9.00 9.97 -3.40
C GLU A 61 -8.51 10.29 -4.82
N GLY A 62 -7.29 9.86 -5.17
CA GLY A 62 -6.72 10.10 -6.50
C GLY A 62 -7.24 9.17 -7.60
N CYS A 63 -7.82 8.01 -7.26
CA CYS A 63 -8.29 7.00 -8.21
C CYS A 63 -9.66 7.34 -8.85
N VAL A 64 -9.91 8.63 -9.14
CA VAL A 64 -11.22 9.17 -9.53
C VAL A 64 -11.83 8.57 -10.81
N ASN A 65 -11.00 8.00 -11.69
CA ASN A 65 -11.45 7.39 -12.95
C ASN A 65 -11.53 5.86 -12.88
N SER A 66 -11.27 5.26 -11.72
CA SER A 66 -11.35 3.80 -11.56
C SER A 66 -12.79 3.33 -11.72
N ALA A 67 -12.99 2.19 -12.37
CA ALA A 67 -14.31 1.56 -12.49
C ALA A 67 -14.91 1.18 -11.13
N ARG A 68 -14.07 0.96 -10.11
CA ARG A 68 -14.43 0.65 -8.73
C ARG A 68 -13.20 0.85 -7.85
N TRP A 69 -13.23 1.78 -6.90
CA TRP A 69 -12.13 1.97 -5.96
C TRP A 69 -12.62 1.79 -4.52
N GLU A 70 -11.90 1.00 -3.75
CA GLU A 70 -12.21 0.69 -2.35
C GLU A 70 -10.99 0.86 -1.46
N LEU A 71 -11.22 1.31 -0.23
CA LEU A 71 -10.22 1.36 0.82
C LEU A 71 -10.73 0.56 2.03
N ARG A 72 -10.01 -0.50 2.37
CA ARG A 72 -10.22 -1.27 3.59
C ARG A 72 -9.14 -0.93 4.61
N ARG A 73 -9.54 -0.23 5.67
CA ARG A 73 -8.70 0.01 6.84
C ARG A 73 -8.97 -1.04 7.92
N PHE A 74 -7.99 -1.86 8.27
CA PHE A 74 -8.07 -2.90 9.31
C PHE A 74 -7.77 -2.32 10.69
N THR A 75 -8.53 -2.75 11.71
CA THR A 75 -8.44 -2.19 13.07
C THR A 75 -7.76 -3.11 14.06
N ALA A 76 -7.40 -2.56 15.22
CA ALA A 76 -6.76 -3.31 16.30
C ALA A 76 -7.66 -4.43 16.85
N ASP A 77 -8.98 -4.17 16.90
CA ASP A 77 -9.97 -5.16 17.34
C ASP A 77 -10.03 -6.39 16.40
N GLU A 78 -9.61 -6.23 15.14
CA GLU A 78 -9.56 -7.31 14.14
C GLU A 78 -8.18 -8.00 14.09
N GLY A 79 -7.17 -7.43 14.75
CA GLY A 79 -5.78 -7.87 14.74
C GLY A 79 -5.04 -7.59 13.43
N GLY A 80 -5.62 -6.78 12.53
CA GLY A 80 -5.06 -6.45 11.21
C GLY A 80 -4.43 -5.06 11.11
N GLU A 81 -4.30 -4.35 12.23
CA GLU A 81 -3.91 -2.94 12.33
C GLU A 81 -2.47 -2.62 11.95
N GLN A 82 -1.59 -3.62 12.00
CA GLN A 82 -0.16 -3.43 11.74
C GLN A 82 0.19 -3.58 10.25
N HIS A 83 1.44 -3.26 9.91
CA HIS A 83 1.98 -3.39 8.56
C HIS A 83 1.71 -4.77 7.94
N CYS A 84 1.15 -4.77 6.72
CA CYS A 84 0.73 -5.98 6.01
C CYS A 84 -0.18 -6.93 6.82
N GLN A 85 -0.95 -6.39 7.77
CA GLN A 85 -1.82 -7.17 8.66
C GLN A 85 -1.03 -8.25 9.43
N ILE A 86 0.23 -8.00 9.79
CA ILE A 86 1.12 -9.02 10.39
C ILE A 86 0.57 -9.65 11.68
N GLY A 87 -0.31 -8.96 12.41
CA GLY A 87 -1.02 -9.50 13.58
C GLY A 87 -2.07 -10.57 13.22
N ASN A 88 -2.62 -10.53 12.00
CA ASN A 88 -3.64 -11.43 11.50
C ASN A 88 -3.63 -11.46 9.96
N MET A 89 -2.59 -12.06 9.38
CA MET A 89 -2.38 -12.01 7.93
C MET A 89 -3.52 -12.68 7.15
N SER A 90 -4.10 -13.76 7.69
CA SER A 90 -5.23 -14.46 7.08
C SER A 90 -6.42 -13.53 6.85
N LEU A 91 -6.74 -12.65 7.80
CA LEU A 91 -7.80 -11.64 7.62
C LEU A 91 -7.53 -10.76 6.39
N GLY A 92 -6.29 -10.30 6.22
CA GLY A 92 -5.90 -9.47 5.07
C GLY A 92 -5.98 -10.25 3.76
N THR A 93 -5.43 -11.46 3.72
CA THR A 93 -5.39 -12.28 2.50
C THR A 93 -6.77 -12.80 2.09
N ASP A 94 -7.61 -13.18 3.05
CA ASP A 94 -8.95 -13.69 2.79
C ASP A 94 -9.83 -12.56 2.25
N TYR A 95 -9.76 -11.36 2.85
CA TYR A 95 -10.47 -10.18 2.33
C TYR A 95 -10.06 -9.84 0.89
N MET A 96 -8.75 -9.87 0.57
CA MET A 96 -8.28 -9.65 -0.79
C MET A 96 -8.78 -10.74 -1.76
N ALA A 97 -8.77 -12.00 -1.34
CA ALA A 97 -9.22 -13.12 -2.16
C ALA A 97 -10.73 -13.03 -2.47
N ASP A 98 -11.54 -12.74 -1.46
CA ASP A 98 -12.99 -12.55 -1.62
C ASP A 98 -13.30 -11.37 -2.54
N TRP A 99 -12.59 -10.24 -2.36
CA TRP A 99 -12.75 -9.08 -3.24
C TRP A 99 -12.36 -9.39 -4.69
N ILE A 100 -11.25 -10.10 -4.91
CA ILE A 100 -10.83 -10.54 -6.24
C ILE A 100 -11.89 -11.45 -6.87
N ALA A 101 -12.44 -12.40 -6.12
CA ALA A 101 -13.49 -13.29 -6.60
C ALA A 101 -14.77 -12.51 -6.97
N GLU A 102 -15.17 -11.55 -6.13
CA GLU A 102 -16.32 -10.68 -6.42
C GLU A 102 -16.09 -9.89 -7.72
N VAL A 103 -14.93 -9.26 -7.87
CA VAL A 103 -14.65 -8.34 -8.98
C VAL A 103 -14.37 -9.06 -10.30
N LEU A 104 -13.65 -10.19 -10.27
CA LEU A 104 -13.20 -10.87 -11.50
C LEU A 104 -14.05 -12.08 -11.90
N VAL A 105 -14.72 -12.73 -10.95
CA VAL A 105 -15.49 -13.96 -11.22
C VAL A 105 -16.99 -13.68 -11.34
N SER A 106 -17.50 -12.67 -10.65
CA SER A 106 -18.94 -12.33 -10.67
C SER A 106 -19.30 -11.28 -11.74
N ALA A 107 -18.36 -10.94 -12.62
CA ALA A 107 -18.53 -9.99 -13.74
C ALA A 107 -19.06 -10.66 -15.02
#